data_AF-A0A7Y0LD35-F1
#
_entry.id   AF-A0A7Y0LD35-F1
#
_cell.length_a   1.000
_cell.length_b   1.000
_cell.length_c   1.000
_cell.angle_alpha   90.00
_cell.angle_beta   90.00
_cell.angle_gamma   90.00
#
_symmetry.space_group_name_H-M   'P 1'
#
loop_
_entity.id
_entity.type
_entity.pdbx_description
1 polymer ?
#
loop_
_entity_poly.entity_id
_entity_poly.type
_entity_poly.pdbx_seq_one_letter_code
_entity_poly.pdbx_strand_id
1 'polypeptide(L)'
;MVFLKQLILVVMCISCLSGCASTLLLTAFNQGDTSKEEKPEVNRRLLHTIQSLRALQPPKTQRITLGYMPNSADLMPKEHQKFSTIIGKTYSKLTISIAPAKAQNIWEQLSLTNQRVSALRQTALLINKQLNIVFEPALEDDTLHIVVES
;
A
#
# COMPACT_ATOMS: atom_id res chain seq x y z
N MET A 1 29.21 4.92 -42.68
CA MET A 1 29.72 4.79 -41.30
C MET A 1 29.73 6.12 -40.53
N VAL A 2 28.71 6.98 -40.72
CA VAL A 2 28.62 8.32 -40.08
C VAL A 2 27.46 8.40 -39.09
N PHE A 3 26.37 7.65 -39.33
CA PHE A 3 25.18 7.62 -38.48
C PHE A 3 25.40 6.97 -37.09
N LEU A 4 26.34 6.03 -36.97
CA LEU A 4 26.59 5.34 -35.70
C LEU A 4 27.33 6.24 -34.68
N LYS A 5 28.09 7.24 -35.15
CA LYS A 5 28.79 8.21 -34.28
C LYS A 5 27.85 9.27 -33.70
N GLN A 6 26.78 9.63 -34.41
CA GLN A 6 25.80 10.61 -33.89
C GLN A 6 24.85 10.01 -32.86
N LEU A 7 24.51 8.72 -32.98
CA LEU A 7 23.62 8.04 -32.03
C LEU A 7 24.25 7.89 -30.63
N ILE A 8 25.58 7.70 -30.56
CA ILE A 8 26.30 7.55 -29.28
C ILE A 8 26.40 8.88 -28.52
N LEU A 9 26.46 10.02 -29.22
CA LEU A 9 26.55 11.34 -28.59
C LEU A 9 25.24 11.74 -27.88
N VAL A 10 24.09 11.29 -28.39
CA VAL A 10 22.77 11.61 -27.82
C VAL A 10 22.46 10.78 -26.58
N VAL A 11 22.92 9.52 -26.53
CA VAL A 11 22.70 8.63 -25.37
C VAL A 11 23.55 9.05 -24.16
N MET A 12 24.70 9.69 -24.37
CA MET A 12 25.58 10.13 -23.26
C MET A 12 25.09 11.39 -22.54
N CYS A 13 24.17 12.17 -23.13
CA CYS A 13 23.62 13.38 -22.48
C CYS A 13 22.45 13.10 -21.53
N ILE A 14 21.84 11.92 -21.58
CA ILE A 14 20.63 11.63 -20.77
C ILE A 14 21.01 11.13 -19.35
N SER A 15 22.23 10.66 -19.14
CA SER A 15 22.72 10.14 -17.85
C SER A 15 23.19 11.21 -16.86
N CYS A 16 23.21 12.49 -17.24
CA CYS A 16 23.73 13.58 -16.38
C CYS A 16 22.65 14.34 -15.59
N LEU A 17 21.37 13.98 -15.72
CA LEU A 17 20.24 14.73 -15.11
C LEU A 17 19.70 14.13 -13.81
N SER A 18 20.25 13.02 -13.31
CA SER A 18 19.86 12.44 -12.01
C SER A 18 20.65 13.00 -10.81
N GLY A 19 21.48 14.04 -11.02
CA GLY A 19 22.37 14.60 -9.99
C GLY A 19 21.83 15.76 -9.14
N CYS A 20 20.60 16.25 -9.36
CA CYS A 20 20.17 17.54 -8.79
C CYS A 20 19.37 17.49 -7.48
N ALA A 21 18.90 16.32 -7.01
CA ALA A 21 18.13 16.26 -5.76
C ALA A 21 19.03 16.18 -4.50
N SER A 22 20.18 15.51 -4.61
CA SER A 22 21.06 15.25 -3.45
C SER A 22 21.89 16.47 -3.04
N THR A 23 22.24 17.36 -3.98
CA THR A 23 23.06 18.55 -3.71
C THR A 23 22.30 19.64 -2.96
N LEU A 24 20.98 19.79 -3.21
CA LEU A 24 20.10 20.69 -2.45
C LEU A 24 19.86 20.19 -1.01
N LEU A 25 19.80 18.87 -0.79
CA LEU A 25 19.68 18.27 0.55
C LEU A 25 20.95 18.51 1.39
N LEU A 26 22.13 18.36 0.79
CA LEU A 26 23.40 18.54 1.50
C LEU A 26 23.65 20.01 1.89
N THR A 27 23.25 20.96 1.03
CA THR A 27 23.36 22.39 1.35
C THR A 27 22.37 22.84 2.42
N ALA A 28 21.15 22.28 2.46
CA ALA A 28 20.18 22.58 3.51
C ALA A 28 20.57 22.04 4.90
N PHE A 29 21.28 20.90 4.97
CA PHE A 29 21.78 20.35 6.23
C PHE A 29 23.04 21.08 6.75
N ASN A 30 24.01 21.39 5.87
CA ASN A 30 25.27 22.03 6.29
C ASN A 30 25.12 23.51 6.72
N GLN A 31 24.01 24.16 6.39
CA GLN A 31 23.77 25.55 6.75
C GLN A 31 23.17 25.71 8.16
N GLY A 32 22.91 24.61 8.87
CA GLY A 32 22.35 24.60 10.23
C GLY A 32 23.34 24.71 11.39
N ASP A 33 24.65 24.58 11.15
CA ASP A 33 25.66 24.46 12.22
C ASP A 33 26.51 25.71 12.47
N THR A 34 26.21 26.85 11.81
CA THR A 34 26.96 28.10 12.01
C THR A 34 26.07 29.32 12.24
N SER A 35 25.40 29.38 13.39
CA SER A 35 25.29 30.62 14.18
C SER A 35 24.52 30.39 15.47
N LYS A 36 25.14 30.80 16.58
CA LYS A 36 24.44 31.10 17.82
C LYS A 36 23.51 32.30 17.56
N GLU A 37 22.33 32.26 18.15
CA GLU A 37 21.22 33.22 18.01
C GLU A 37 20.50 33.20 16.66
N GLU A 38 19.36 32.51 16.56
CA GLU A 38 18.26 33.01 15.72
C GLU A 38 16.87 32.43 16.06
N LYS A 39 15.89 33.28 15.79
CA LYS A 39 14.46 33.32 16.12
C LYS A 39 13.63 32.15 15.55
N PRO A 40 12.35 31.96 15.99
CA PRO A 40 11.52 30.79 15.66
C PRO A 40 10.97 30.78 14.21
N GLU A 41 11.70 31.34 13.26
CA GLU A 41 11.28 31.50 11.85
C GLU A 41 11.90 30.43 10.94
N VAL A 42 13.00 29.77 11.38
CA VAL A 42 13.73 28.74 10.62
C VAL A 42 12.97 27.42 10.49
N ASN A 43 11.95 27.18 11.33
CA ASN A 43 11.27 25.87 11.34
C ASN A 43 10.13 25.76 10.30
N ARG A 44 9.62 26.88 9.75
CA ARG A 44 8.46 26.84 8.83
C ARG A 44 8.80 26.29 7.46
N ARG A 45 9.94 26.65 6.88
CA ARG A 45 10.38 26.12 5.58
C ARG A 45 10.70 24.63 5.66
N LEU A 46 11.38 24.20 6.72
CA LEU A 46 11.67 22.78 6.95
C LEU A 46 10.37 21.98 7.10
N LEU A 47 9.42 22.46 7.92
CA LEU A 47 8.12 21.82 8.10
C LEU A 47 7.31 21.78 6.79
N HIS A 48 7.29 22.88 6.03
CA HIS A 48 6.60 22.94 4.74
C HIS A 48 7.22 21.97 3.73
N THR A 49 8.56 21.85 3.71
CA THR A 49 9.28 20.87 2.89
C THR A 49 8.93 19.45 3.32
N ILE A 50 8.92 19.13 4.61
CA ILE A 50 8.51 17.81 5.12
C ILE A 50 7.05 17.49 4.75
N GLN A 51 6.15 18.46 4.87
CA GLN A 51 4.74 18.30 4.52
C GLN A 51 4.56 18.11 3.01
N SER A 52 5.29 18.88 2.20
CA SER A 52 5.30 18.73 0.73
C SER A 52 5.84 17.37 0.33
N LEU A 53 6.91 16.90 0.97
CA LEU A 53 7.49 15.59 0.73
C LEU A 53 6.54 14.45 1.13
N ARG A 54 5.79 14.58 2.24
CA ARG A 54 4.74 13.61 2.60
C ARG A 54 3.58 13.61 1.61
N ALA A 55 3.17 14.77 1.11
CA ALA A 55 2.12 14.85 0.09
C ALA A 55 2.54 14.22 -1.25
N LEU A 56 3.85 14.19 -1.54
CA LEU A 56 4.43 13.55 -2.71
C LEU A 56 4.71 12.06 -2.52
N GLN A 57 4.70 11.54 -1.29
CA GLN A 57 4.76 10.11 -1.05
C GLN A 57 3.39 9.51 -1.36
N PRO A 58 3.26 8.68 -2.42
CA PRO A 58 2.01 7.99 -2.65
C PRO A 58 1.70 7.13 -1.42
N PRO A 59 0.45 7.12 -0.92
CA PRO A 59 0.09 6.19 0.15
C PRO A 59 0.45 4.79 -0.34
N LYS A 60 1.35 4.10 0.36
CA LYS A 60 1.75 2.70 0.06
C LYS A 60 0.64 1.72 0.45
N THR A 61 -0.59 2.07 0.14
CA THR A 61 -1.79 1.35 0.50
C THR A 61 -2.25 0.61 -0.73
N GLN A 62 -1.78 -0.62 -0.89
CA GLN A 62 -2.24 -1.46 -1.99
C GLN A 62 -3.58 -2.08 -1.60
N ARG A 63 -4.63 -1.77 -2.37
CA ARG A 63 -5.95 -2.39 -2.23
C ARG A 63 -6.07 -3.55 -3.21
N ILE A 64 -6.38 -4.73 -2.70
CA ILE A 64 -6.54 -5.94 -3.50
C ILE A 64 -7.94 -6.51 -3.26
N THR A 65 -8.73 -6.61 -4.32
CA THR A 65 -10.06 -7.23 -4.28
C THR A 65 -9.95 -8.72 -4.59
N LEU A 66 -10.65 -9.54 -3.81
CA LEU A 66 -10.87 -10.97 -4.04
C LEU A 66 -12.37 -11.28 -3.92
N GLY A 67 -12.86 -12.26 -4.66
CA GLY A 67 -14.22 -12.76 -4.64
C GLY A 67 -14.39 -14.08 -3.89
N TYR A 68 -15.61 -14.28 -3.42
CA TYR A 68 -16.06 -15.56 -2.87
C TYR A 68 -16.76 -16.39 -3.92
N MET A 69 -16.78 -17.71 -3.71
CA MET A 69 -17.72 -18.56 -4.42
C MET A 69 -19.17 -18.20 -4.03
N PRO A 70 -20.12 -18.27 -4.99
CA PRO A 70 -21.52 -17.98 -4.70
C PRO A 70 -22.05 -18.81 -3.54
N ASN A 71 -22.72 -18.18 -2.58
CA ASN A 71 -23.29 -18.82 -1.38
C ASN A 71 -22.30 -19.67 -0.56
N SER A 72 -21.00 -19.37 -0.65
CA SER A 72 -19.95 -20.10 0.05
C SER A 72 -19.09 -19.19 0.92
N ALA A 73 -18.48 -19.79 1.94
CA ALA A 73 -17.47 -19.16 2.77
C ALA A 73 -16.07 -19.13 2.11
N ASP A 74 -15.90 -19.87 1.03
CA ASP A 74 -14.62 -20.07 0.37
C ASP A 74 -14.36 -19.02 -0.71
N LEU A 75 -13.11 -18.57 -0.76
CA LEU A 75 -12.59 -17.79 -1.88
C LEU A 75 -12.62 -18.63 -3.17
N MET A 76 -12.75 -17.98 -4.33
CA MET A 76 -12.55 -18.70 -5.59
C MET A 76 -11.15 -19.34 -5.63
N PRO A 77 -10.96 -20.53 -6.23
CA PRO A 77 -9.67 -21.24 -6.16
C PRO A 77 -8.45 -20.40 -6.58
N LYS A 78 -8.59 -19.60 -7.65
CA LYS A 78 -7.54 -18.68 -8.12
C LYS A 78 -7.24 -17.57 -7.10
N GLU A 79 -8.26 -17.11 -6.41
CA GLU A 79 -8.18 -16.02 -5.44
C GLU A 79 -7.68 -16.51 -4.09
N HIS A 80 -7.98 -17.75 -3.71
CA HIS A 80 -7.38 -18.41 -2.56
C HIS A 80 -5.84 -18.49 -2.70
N GLN A 81 -5.34 -18.87 -3.88
CA GLN A 81 -3.88 -18.85 -4.13
C GLN A 81 -3.29 -17.44 -4.01
N LYS A 82 -3.99 -16.43 -4.55
CA LYS A 82 -3.60 -15.02 -4.45
C LYS A 82 -3.60 -14.55 -2.99
N PHE A 83 -4.62 -14.91 -2.22
CA PHE A 83 -4.73 -14.63 -0.79
C PHE A 83 -3.54 -15.20 -0.03
N SER A 84 -3.28 -16.51 -0.16
CA SER A 84 -2.15 -17.21 0.46
C SER A 84 -0.81 -16.54 0.15
N THR A 85 -0.63 -16.08 -1.09
CA THR A 85 0.58 -15.36 -1.51
C THR A 85 0.71 -14.00 -0.83
N ILE A 86 -0.39 -13.29 -0.61
CA ILE A 86 -0.39 -11.98 0.07
C ILE A 86 -0.13 -12.15 1.55
N ILE A 87 -0.87 -13.03 2.22
CA ILE A 87 -0.76 -13.22 3.67
C ILE A 87 0.60 -13.82 4.08
N GLY A 88 1.23 -14.58 3.19
CA GLY A 88 2.57 -15.16 3.42
C GLY A 88 3.70 -14.13 3.37
N LYS A 89 3.44 -12.90 2.92
CA LYS A 89 4.45 -11.83 2.90
C LYS A 89 4.61 -11.16 4.27
N THR A 90 5.77 -10.53 4.47
CA THR A 90 6.08 -9.80 5.70
C THR A 90 5.44 -8.42 5.67
N TYR A 91 4.19 -8.35 6.10
CA TYR A 91 3.51 -7.10 6.42
C TYR A 91 3.37 -6.94 7.93
N SER A 92 3.55 -5.70 8.42
CA SER A 92 3.40 -5.33 9.83
C SER A 92 1.94 -5.34 10.27
N LYS A 93 1.03 -4.97 9.36
CA LYS A 93 -0.41 -5.00 9.58
C LYS A 93 -1.15 -5.34 8.29
N LEU A 94 -2.13 -6.22 8.39
CA LEU A 94 -3.04 -6.55 7.29
C LEU A 94 -4.47 -6.26 7.71
N THR A 95 -5.12 -5.32 7.03
CA THR A 95 -6.54 -5.05 7.23
C THR A 95 -7.31 -5.69 6.10
N ILE A 96 -8.31 -6.51 6.43
CA ILE A 96 -9.21 -7.14 5.48
C ILE A 96 -10.60 -6.55 5.71
N SER A 97 -11.10 -5.79 4.75
CA SER A 97 -12.50 -5.40 4.69
C SER A 97 -13.30 -6.49 4.00
N ILE A 98 -14.40 -6.94 4.59
CA ILE A 98 -15.26 -7.98 4.02
C ILE A 98 -16.60 -7.35 3.69
N ALA A 99 -17.07 -7.60 2.46
CA ALA A 99 -18.38 -7.19 2.02
C ALA A 99 -19.47 -8.08 2.64
N PRO A 100 -20.74 -7.63 2.64
CA PRO A 100 -21.83 -8.51 2.98
C PRO A 100 -21.90 -9.70 2.01
N ALA A 101 -22.29 -10.85 2.54
CA ALA A 101 -22.59 -12.00 1.70
C ALA A 101 -23.93 -11.81 0.98
N LYS A 102 -23.98 -12.19 -0.29
CA LYS A 102 -25.23 -12.22 -1.03
C LYS A 102 -26.09 -13.37 -0.50
N ALA A 103 -27.28 -13.05 0.00
CA ALA A 103 -28.22 -14.05 0.52
C ALA A 103 -29.67 -13.58 0.38
N GLN A 104 -30.63 -14.48 0.57
CA GLN A 104 -32.05 -14.15 0.42
C GLN A 104 -32.60 -13.36 1.62
N ASN A 105 -31.95 -13.48 2.78
CA ASN A 105 -32.37 -12.81 4.01
C ASN A 105 -31.17 -12.39 4.87
N ILE A 106 -31.42 -11.47 5.80
CA ILE A 106 -30.40 -10.84 6.66
C ILE A 106 -29.69 -11.88 7.54
N TRP A 107 -30.41 -12.87 8.05
CA TRP A 107 -29.82 -13.91 8.92
C TRP A 107 -28.85 -14.80 8.16
N GLU A 108 -29.21 -15.20 6.95
CA GLU A 108 -28.36 -15.98 6.06
C GLU A 108 -27.14 -15.17 5.63
N GLN A 109 -27.32 -13.91 5.26
CA GLN A 109 -26.24 -12.97 4.95
C GLN A 109 -25.26 -12.84 6.11
N LEU A 110 -25.75 -12.64 7.33
CA LEU A 110 -24.92 -12.52 8.52
C LEU A 110 -24.18 -13.83 8.83
N SER A 111 -24.90 -14.96 8.78
CA SER A 111 -24.33 -16.29 9.00
C SER A 111 -23.19 -16.56 8.02
N LEU A 112 -23.42 -16.34 6.72
CA LEU A 112 -22.43 -16.59 5.68
C LEU A 112 -21.24 -15.61 5.77
N THR A 113 -21.49 -14.34 6.08
CA THR A 113 -20.42 -13.36 6.34
C THR A 113 -19.56 -13.80 7.52
N ASN A 114 -20.15 -14.29 8.60
CA ASN A 114 -19.41 -14.81 9.76
C ASN A 114 -18.61 -16.07 9.42
N GLN A 115 -19.14 -16.96 8.59
CA GLN A 115 -18.40 -18.13 8.11
C GLN A 115 -17.17 -17.71 7.30
N ARG A 116 -17.29 -16.72 6.41
CA ARG A 116 -16.16 -16.14 5.65
C ARG A 116 -15.09 -15.55 6.56
N VAL A 117 -15.49 -14.79 7.58
CA VAL A 117 -14.57 -14.26 8.61
C VAL A 117 -13.84 -15.39 9.32
N SER A 118 -14.56 -16.44 9.71
CA SER A 118 -13.99 -17.61 10.39
C SER A 118 -12.96 -18.34 9.52
N ALA A 119 -13.28 -18.57 8.24
CA ALA A 119 -12.38 -19.22 7.29
C ALA A 119 -11.07 -18.41 7.13
N LEU A 120 -11.15 -17.09 6.95
CA LEU A 120 -9.97 -16.23 6.84
C LEU A 120 -9.10 -16.27 8.12
N ARG A 121 -9.74 -16.26 9.30
CA ARG A 121 -9.03 -16.38 10.57
C ARG A 121 -8.31 -17.71 10.69
N GLN A 122 -8.96 -18.81 10.32
CA GLN A 122 -8.33 -20.14 10.31
C GLN A 122 -7.11 -20.17 9.39
N THR A 123 -7.22 -19.64 8.16
CA THR A 123 -6.08 -19.56 7.25
C THR A 123 -4.93 -18.74 7.83
N ALA A 124 -5.22 -17.61 8.49
CA ALA A 124 -4.19 -16.78 9.09
C ALA A 124 -3.53 -17.39 10.34
N LEU A 125 -4.29 -18.17 11.13
CA LEU A 125 -3.76 -18.92 12.26
C LEU A 125 -2.72 -19.94 11.80
N LEU A 126 -2.95 -20.63 10.67
CA LEU A 126 -2.00 -21.61 10.12
C LEU A 126 -0.62 -21.01 9.80
N ILE A 127 -0.55 -19.69 9.59
CA ILE A 127 0.68 -18.97 9.24
C ILE A 127 1.10 -17.96 10.31
N ASN A 128 0.53 -18.05 11.52
CA ASN A 128 0.81 -17.16 12.65
C ASN A 128 0.69 -15.66 12.32
N LYS A 129 -0.30 -15.29 11.51
CA LYS A 129 -0.59 -13.89 11.17
C LYS A 129 -1.81 -13.37 11.91
N GLN A 130 -1.71 -12.16 12.41
CA GLN A 130 -2.86 -11.44 12.95
C GLN A 130 -3.54 -10.65 11.83
N LEU A 131 -4.85 -10.88 11.65
CA LEU A 131 -5.68 -10.15 10.70
C LEU A 131 -6.55 -9.13 11.45
N ASN A 132 -6.60 -7.90 10.95
CA ASN A 132 -7.62 -6.95 11.34
C ASN A 132 -8.78 -7.04 10.35
N ILE A 133 -9.89 -7.66 10.76
CA ILE A 133 -11.05 -7.86 9.89
C ILE A 133 -12.09 -6.79 10.18
N VAL A 134 -12.49 -6.06 9.14
CA VAL A 134 -13.47 -4.97 9.19
C VAL A 134 -14.65 -5.34 8.31
N PHE A 135 -15.87 -5.12 8.80
CA PHE A 135 -17.06 -5.26 7.97
C PHE A 135 -17.31 -3.95 7.23
N GLU A 136 -17.41 -4.00 5.89
CA GLU A 136 -17.56 -2.82 5.04
C GLU A 136 -18.76 -3.01 4.08
N PRO A 137 -19.98 -2.58 4.47
CA PRO A 137 -21.20 -2.83 3.70
C PRO A 137 -21.28 -2.06 2.38
N ALA A 138 -20.37 -1.10 2.16
CA ALA A 138 -20.27 -0.34 0.92
C ALA A 138 -19.52 -1.11 -0.19
N LEU A 139 -18.92 -2.25 0.12
CA LEU A 139 -18.27 -3.10 -0.87
C LEU A 139 -19.29 -3.85 -1.72
N GLU A 140 -18.88 -4.24 -2.92
CA GLU A 140 -19.68 -5.14 -3.78
C GLU A 140 -19.88 -6.47 -3.07
N ASP A 141 -21.10 -7.00 -3.11
CA ASP A 141 -21.45 -8.27 -2.48
C ASP A 141 -20.46 -9.38 -2.88
N ASP A 142 -20.21 -10.30 -1.95
CA ASP A 142 -19.31 -11.45 -2.19
C ASP A 142 -17.86 -11.08 -2.52
N THR A 143 -17.41 -9.89 -2.10
CA THR A 143 -16.01 -9.48 -2.21
C THR A 143 -15.34 -9.27 -0.85
N LEU A 144 -14.00 -9.26 -0.86
CA LEU A 144 -13.18 -8.74 0.23
C LEU A 144 -12.08 -7.86 -0.35
N HIS A 145 -11.75 -6.80 0.39
CA HIS A 145 -10.65 -5.89 0.10
C HIS A 145 -9.53 -6.10 1.11
N ILE A 146 -8.34 -6.37 0.63
CA ILE A 146 -7.13 -6.43 1.44
C ILE A 146 -6.42 -5.11 1.31
N VAL A 147 -6.22 -4.45 2.45
CA VAL A 147 -5.41 -3.25 2.59
C VAL A 147 -4.08 -3.65 3.22
N VAL A 148 -3.03 -3.51 2.44
CA VAL A 148 -1.65 -3.75 2.87
C VAL A 148 -1.03 -2.41 3.24
N GLU A 149 -0.58 -2.28 4.49
CA GLU A 149 0.25 -1.16 4.95
C GLU A 149 1.71 -1.63 4.93
N SER A 150 2.59 -0.92 4.23
CA SER A 150 4.02 -1.28 4.03
C SER A 150 4.98 -0.16 4.37
#